data_AF-A0A1H2PXJ8-F1
#
_entry.id   AF-A0A1H2PXJ8-F1
#
_cell.length_a   1.000
_cell.length_b   1.000
_cell.length_c   1.000
_cell.angle_alpha   90.00
_cell.angle_beta   90.00
_cell.angle_gamma   90.00
#
_symmetry.space_group_name_H-M   'P 1'
#
loop_
_entity.id
_entity.type
_entity.pdbx_description
1 polymer ?
#
loop_
_entity_poly.entity_id
_entity_poly.type
_entity_poly.pdbx_seq_one_letter_code
_entity_poly.pdbx_strand_id
1 'polypeptide(L)'
;MTEKQQANRDWWLGVGHMVSHGLAEGAIKAQRVHLSIADETFNILARNPVTGPVSEQVRSVHHGVSRLCYGTVSLVSDGLARLSQQALPKD
;
A
#
# COMPACT_ATOMS: atom_id res chain seq x y z
N MET A 1 -33.23 4.28 14.40
CA MET A 1 -32.87 3.87 13.02
C MET A 1 -33.85 2.83 12.57
N THR A 2 -34.35 2.90 11.34
CA THR A 2 -35.17 1.82 10.78
C THR A 2 -34.27 0.65 10.36
N GLU A 3 -34.78 -0.58 10.33
CA GLU A 3 -34.02 -1.77 9.88
C GLU A 3 -33.38 -1.54 8.50
N LYS A 4 -34.10 -0.85 7.60
CA LYS A 4 -33.60 -0.47 6.26
C LYS A 4 -32.38 0.47 6.33
N GLN A 5 -32.34 1.40 7.28
CA GLN A 5 -31.19 2.29 7.47
C GLN A 5 -29.98 1.55 8.03
N GLN A 6 -30.22 0.57 8.91
CA GLN A 6 -29.15 -0.26 9.49
C GLN A 6 -28.55 -1.19 8.43
N ALA A 7 -29.39 -1.92 7.69
CA ALA A 7 -28.94 -2.79 6.59
C ALA A 7 -28.16 -2.01 5.50
N ASN A 8 -28.60 -0.80 5.15
CA ASN A 8 -27.89 0.04 4.19
C ASN A 8 -26.51 0.49 4.72
N ARG A 9 -26.43 0.88 6.01
CA ARG A 9 -25.15 1.24 6.63
C ARG A 9 -24.18 0.06 6.64
N ASP A 10 -24.65 -1.10 7.05
CA ASP A 10 -23.81 -2.29 7.20
C ASP A 10 -23.31 -2.79 5.82
N TRP A 11 -24.15 -2.67 4.76
CA TRP A 11 -23.74 -2.91 3.38
C TRP A 11 -22.58 -2.01 2.95
N TRP A 12 -22.68 -0.70 3.17
CA TRP A 12 -21.61 0.25 2.82
C TRP A 12 -20.34 0.06 3.66
N LEU A 13 -20.47 -0.31 4.94
CA LEU A 13 -19.32 -0.65 5.78
C LEU A 13 -18.60 -1.91 5.26
N GLY A 14 -19.35 -2.92 4.82
CA GLY A 14 -18.81 -4.12 4.18
C GLY A 14 -18.06 -3.83 2.88
N VAL A 15 -18.64 -2.99 2.01
CA VAL A 15 -17.96 -2.52 0.79
C VAL A 15 -16.67 -1.76 1.14
N GLY A 16 -16.72 -0.85 2.12
CA GLY A 16 -15.56 -0.11 2.59
C GLY A 16 -14.47 -1.03 3.15
N HIS A 17 -14.85 -2.06 3.90
CA HIS A 17 -13.92 -3.07 4.43
C HIS A 17 -13.22 -3.84 3.30
N MET A 18 -13.97 -4.32 2.31
CA MET A 18 -13.41 -5.02 1.14
C MET A 18 -12.42 -4.15 0.35
N VAL A 19 -12.78 -2.88 0.09
CA VAL A 19 -11.92 -1.94 -0.62
C VAL A 19 -10.65 -1.64 0.18
N SER A 20 -10.78 -1.37 1.48
CA SER A 20 -9.62 -1.08 2.34
C SER A 20 -8.63 -2.25 2.39
N HIS A 21 -9.10 -3.49 2.51
CA HIS A 21 -8.23 -4.67 2.45
C HIS A 21 -7.59 -4.83 1.07
N GLY A 22 -8.35 -4.64 -0.01
CA GLY A 22 -7.84 -4.71 -1.36
C GLY A 22 -6.73 -3.69 -1.64
N LEU A 23 -6.89 -2.47 -1.12
CA LEU A 23 -5.88 -1.40 -1.23
C LEU A 23 -4.63 -1.70 -0.40
N ALA A 24 -4.77 -2.22 0.81
CA ALA A 24 -3.64 -2.62 1.65
C ALA A 24 -2.78 -3.70 0.96
N GLU A 25 -3.43 -4.78 0.53
CA GLU A 25 -2.78 -5.89 -0.19
C GLU A 25 -2.21 -5.43 -1.55
N GLY A 26 -2.95 -4.59 -2.27
CA GLY A 26 -2.54 -4.03 -3.55
C GLY A 26 -1.29 -3.16 -3.42
N ALA A 27 -1.22 -2.31 -2.40
CA ALA A 27 -0.07 -1.46 -2.13
C ALA A 27 1.19 -2.30 -1.84
N ILE A 28 1.08 -3.36 -1.04
CA ILE A 28 2.19 -4.27 -0.74
C ILE A 28 2.69 -4.98 -2.00
N LYS A 29 1.78 -5.48 -2.84
CA LYS A 29 2.14 -6.15 -4.09
C LYS A 29 2.77 -5.18 -5.09
N ALA A 30 2.19 -4.00 -5.26
CA ALA A 30 2.73 -2.95 -6.12
C ALA A 30 4.12 -2.51 -5.67
N GLN A 31 4.33 -2.35 -4.36
CA GLN A 31 5.65 -2.07 -3.78
C GLN A 31 6.67 -3.13 -4.16
N ARG A 32 6.33 -4.42 -4.02
CA ARG A 32 7.25 -5.51 -4.34
C ARG A 32 7.66 -5.49 -5.81
N VAL A 33 6.69 -5.31 -6.72
CA VAL A 33 6.98 -5.23 -8.16
C VAL A 33 7.82 -4.00 -8.49
N HIS A 34 7.47 -2.83 -7.94
CA HIS A 34 8.19 -1.59 -8.15
C HIS A 34 9.66 -1.69 -7.70
N LEU A 35 9.89 -2.22 -6.49
CA LEU A 35 11.24 -2.41 -5.96
C LEU A 35 12.03 -3.46 -6.76
N SER A 36 11.39 -4.54 -7.22
CA SER A 36 12.04 -5.54 -8.06
C SER A 36 12.52 -4.98 -9.40
N ILE A 37 11.70 -4.14 -10.05
CA ILE A 37 12.08 -3.48 -11.31
C ILE A 37 13.20 -2.47 -11.05
N ALA A 38 13.10 -1.71 -9.96
CA ALA A 38 14.13 -0.76 -9.57
C ALA A 38 15.46 -1.47 -9.29
N ASP A 39 15.46 -2.60 -8.58
CA ASP A 39 16.65 -3.38 -8.28
C ASP A 39 17.37 -3.86 -9.55
N GLU A 40 16.63 -4.39 -10.52
CA GLU A 40 17.22 -4.80 -11.81
C GLU A 40 17.80 -3.59 -12.55
N THR A 41 17.07 -2.47 -12.55
CA THR A 41 17.52 -1.22 -13.18
C THR A 41 18.81 -0.71 -12.53
N PHE A 42 18.87 -0.68 -11.20
CA PHE A 42 20.07 -0.23 -10.48
C PHE A 42 21.24 -1.20 -10.64
N ASN A 43 21.00 -2.50 -10.78
CA ASN A 43 22.04 -3.48 -11.09
C ASN A 43 22.65 -3.24 -12.48
N ILE A 44 21.83 -2.88 -13.47
CA ILE A 44 22.30 -2.47 -14.80
C ILE A 44 23.11 -1.17 -14.70
N LEU A 45 22.60 -0.16 -13.98
CA LEU A 45 23.31 1.12 -13.80
C LEU A 45 24.64 0.97 -13.05
N ALA A 46 24.72 0.05 -12.09
CA ALA A 46 25.92 -0.20 -11.31
C ALA A 46 27.07 -0.77 -12.16
N ARG A 47 26.74 -1.48 -13.24
CA ARG A 47 27.73 -2.05 -14.19
C ARG A 47 28.25 -1.03 -15.19
N ASN A 48 27.58 0.12 -15.32
CA ASN A 48 28.00 1.19 -16.22
C ASN A 48 29.02 2.10 -15.50
N PRO A 49 30.23 2.31 -16.06
CA PRO A 49 31.30 3.09 -15.41
C PRO A 49 30.95 4.56 -15.17
N VAL A 50 29.97 5.12 -15.90
CA VAL A 50 29.52 6.52 -15.72
C VAL A 50 28.52 6.63 -14.57
N THR A 51 27.59 5.68 -14.45
CA THR A 51 26.49 5.75 -13.47
C THR A 51 26.77 4.96 -12.19
N GLY A 52 27.71 4.02 -12.20
CA GLY A 52 28.05 3.15 -11.07
C GLY A 52 28.43 3.87 -9.77
N PRO A 53 29.20 4.98 -9.80
CA PRO A 53 29.54 5.71 -8.57
C PRO A 53 28.33 6.31 -7.84
N VAL A 54 27.23 6.59 -8.56
CA VAL A 54 26.05 7.28 -8.03
C VAL A 54 24.85 6.34 -7.88
N SER A 55 24.86 5.19 -8.56
CA SER A 55 23.72 4.28 -8.64
C SER A 55 23.28 3.72 -7.29
N GLU A 56 24.21 3.37 -6.41
CA GLU A 56 23.89 2.82 -5.09
C GLU A 56 23.23 3.85 -4.16
N GLN A 57 23.67 5.10 -4.22
CA GLN A 57 23.05 6.16 -3.42
C GLN A 57 21.62 6.45 -3.89
N VAL A 58 21.41 6.53 -5.22
CA VAL A 58 20.07 6.72 -5.80
C VAL A 58 19.18 5.51 -5.52
N ARG A 59 19.72 4.28 -5.54
CA ARG A 59 19.00 3.06 -5.17
C ARG A 59 18.47 3.10 -3.75
N SER A 60 19.31 3.52 -2.80
CA SER A 60 18.94 3.65 -1.39
C SER A 60 17.82 4.68 -1.19
N VAL A 61 17.97 5.87 -1.78
CA VAL A 61 16.95 6.93 -1.70
C VAL A 61 15.64 6.49 -2.35
N HIS A 62 15.71 5.87 -3.54
CA HIS A 62 14.55 5.34 -4.23
C HIS A 62 13.81 4.29 -3.39
N HIS A 63 14.53 3.33 -2.80
CA HIS A 63 13.94 2.34 -1.91
C HIS A 63 13.27 2.97 -0.68
N GLY A 64 13.91 4.00 -0.10
CA GLY A 64 13.36 4.75 1.02
C GLY A 64 12.04 5.44 0.67
N VAL A 65 12.01 6.22 -0.41
CA VAL A 65 10.81 6.94 -0.86
C VAL A 65 9.72 5.96 -1.25
N SER A 66 10.04 4.90 -2.00
CA SER A 66 9.06 3.89 -2.40
C SER A 66 8.47 3.17 -1.17
N ARG A 67 9.29 2.77 -0.19
CA ARG A 67 8.79 2.19 1.07
C ARG A 67 7.89 3.15 1.84
N LEU A 68 8.22 4.44 1.87
CA LEU A 68 7.39 5.45 2.50
C LEU A 68 6.04 5.56 1.79
N CYS A 69 6.02 5.79 0.48
CA CYS A 69 4.78 5.97 -0.29
C CYS A 69 3.84 4.76 -0.20
N TYR A 70 4.35 3.55 -0.42
CA TYR A 70 3.52 2.34 -0.32
C TYR A 70 3.16 2.01 1.13
N GLY A 71 4.07 2.29 2.07
CA GLY A 71 3.84 2.14 3.51
C GLY A 71 2.73 3.05 4.02
N THR A 72 2.66 4.32 3.60
CA THR A 72 1.55 5.21 3.98
C THR A 72 0.22 4.71 3.44
N VAL A 73 0.17 4.26 2.18
CA VAL A 73 -1.07 3.71 1.61
C VAL A 73 -1.52 2.46 2.38
N SER A 74 -0.59 1.58 2.72
CA SER A 74 -0.90 0.38 3.52
C SER A 74 -1.38 0.75 4.93
N LEU A 75 -0.69 1.66 5.62
CA LEU A 75 -1.08 2.10 6.97
C LEU A 75 -2.43 2.81 7.01
N VAL A 76 -2.71 3.67 6.02
CA VAL A 76 -4.00 4.37 5.91
C VAL A 76 -5.11 3.36 5.62
N SER A 77 -4.86 2.38 4.74
CA SER A 77 -5.83 1.33 4.39
C SER A 77 -6.13 0.43 5.58
N ASP A 78 -5.10 0.00 6.33
CA ASP A 78 -5.27 -0.78 7.56
C ASP A 78 -6.00 0.01 8.65
N GLY A 79 -5.71 1.30 8.78
CA GLY A 79 -6.41 2.20 9.70
C GLY A 79 -7.89 2.30 9.37
N LEU A 80 -8.23 2.49 8.10
CA LEU A 80 -9.62 2.53 7.62
C LEU A 80 -10.33 1.19 7.83
N ALA A 81 -9.65 0.07 7.59
CA ALA A 81 -10.19 -1.27 7.82
C ALA A 81 -10.55 -1.49 9.30
N ARG A 82 -9.65 -1.09 10.22
CA ARG A 82 -9.86 -1.21 11.67
C ARG A 82 -11.00 -0.32 12.18
N LEU A 83 -11.11 0.90 11.66
CA LEU A 83 -12.21 1.82 12.00
C LEU A 83 -13.56 1.28 11.50
N SER A 84 -13.60 0.72 10.28
CA SER A 84 -14.80 0.05 9.76
C SER A 84 -15.22 -1.14 10.64
N GLN A 85 -14.26 -1.96 11.10
CA GLN A 85 -14.51 -3.08 11.99
C GLN A 85 -15.01 -2.67 13.38
N GLN A 86 -14.60 -1.51 13.90
CA GLN A 86 -15.13 -0.97 15.16
C GLN A 86 -16.55 -0.39 15.02
N ALA A 87 -16.92 0.05 13.81
CA ALA A 87 -18.22 0.60 13.51
C ALA A 87 -19.30 -0.47 13.24
N LEU A 88 -18.90 -1.70 12.91
CA LEU A 88 -19.82 -2.84 12.90
C LEU A 88 -20.13 -3.28 14.33
N PRO A 89 -21.41 -3.32 14.75
CA PRO A 89 -21.77 -3.94 16.01
C PRO A 89 -21.37 -5.42 16.00
N LYS A 90 -20.78 -5.90 17.09
CA LYS A 90 -20.58 -7.33 17.34
C LYS A 90 -21.92 -7.87 17.83
N ASP A 91 -22.52 -8.76 17.03
CA ASP A 91 -23.64 -9.59 17.46
C ASP A 91 -23.21 -10.54 18.60
#